data_AF-A0A2A3JT81-F1
#
_entry.id   AF-A0A2A3JT81-F1
#
_cell.length_a   1.000
_cell.length_b   1.000
_cell.length_c   1.000
_cell.angle_alpha   90.00
_cell.angle_beta   90.00
_cell.angle_gamma   90.00
#
_symmetry.space_group_name_H-M   'P 1'
#
loop_
_entity.id
_entity.type
_entity.pdbx_description
1 polymer ?
#
loop_
_entity_poly.entity_id
_entity_poly.type
_entity_poly.pdbx_seq_one_letter_code
_entity_poly.pdbx_strand_id
1 'polypeptide(L)'
;PRWKVLDGRGAGQGEGIADLSLPAEAARDGCLLHPALCDIATGWAMALIAGWAPTHLWVPVSYSRVRVHAPLPGRIVSWVRTAVDTQAESGSASFDVTLCAPDGSVLVEIDGFTLRRLDTPEQLQAAPRLTAAELETEDDGAAQPLSPAEERLADSLSQGILPEEGIEAFARALRLGLPQVVVSSVDLDQLTRQSAAMSLEKPEGQSFERPQLDSDYVAPEGEIERTLAGFWQELLGVQSVGAEDSFFDLGGHSLIAVRLFAMVRKAFRVDFPISVLFEAPTIRRCAALIAERTGHAGEAASEAPKTPERRFTHVVPMHDGEGGPRRPFFLVAGMFGNVLNLRHLAHLLGADRRCYGLQAKGLYGGEAPHATIEAAAADYIAEMRQVQPEGPYMLGGFSGGGITAYEIARQLGAMGEEVALCVLLDTPLPTRRPLERGDRLRIQWHEARDKGPLYPLVWARNRLRWEIAKRRASAVTGAEHAFHNAEIEAAFLQAVARYNVRPWDGRLVLYRPPLVGKWQVGGGRMVNSERAYVLADNDWGQYVPGVEVHEVPGDHDSMVLEPNVRVLAALMRQAIAEAEVAPAPGEAPPFTARAAE
;
A
#
# COMPACT_ATOMS: atom_id res chain seq x y z
N PRO A 1 -15.28 -41.22 5.65
CA PRO A 1 -14.61 -39.93 5.98
C PRO A 1 -14.98 -39.48 7.39
N ARG A 2 -14.00 -39.08 8.22
CA ARG A 2 -14.23 -38.64 9.62
C ARG A 2 -15.21 -37.45 9.74
N TRP A 3 -15.39 -36.67 8.67
CA TRP A 3 -16.30 -35.50 8.58
C TRP A 3 -17.72 -35.83 8.06
N LYS A 4 -18.03 -37.10 7.77
CA LYS A 4 -19.38 -37.52 7.40
C LYS A 4 -20.19 -37.80 8.68
N VAL A 5 -20.60 -36.72 9.37
CA VAL A 5 -21.25 -36.79 10.68
C VAL A 5 -22.75 -36.47 10.65
N LEU A 6 -23.29 -36.00 9.51
CA LEU A 6 -24.70 -35.64 9.39
C LEU A 6 -25.57 -36.88 9.19
N ASP A 7 -26.42 -37.21 10.17
CA ASP A 7 -27.32 -38.36 10.11
C ASP A 7 -28.68 -38.00 9.53
N GLY A 8 -29.18 -36.80 9.85
CA GLY A 8 -30.46 -36.31 9.38
C GLY A 8 -30.59 -34.81 9.56
N ARG A 9 -31.45 -34.17 8.77
CA ARG A 9 -31.79 -32.75 8.92
C ARG A 9 -33.22 -32.47 8.50
N GLY A 10 -33.83 -31.48 9.15
CA GLY A 10 -35.11 -30.89 8.80
C GLY A 10 -34.99 -29.38 8.77
N ALA A 11 -35.57 -28.74 7.76
CA ALA A 11 -35.59 -27.29 7.60
C ALA A 11 -37.03 -26.78 7.64
N GLY A 12 -37.26 -25.69 8.37
CA GLY A 12 -38.50 -24.92 8.41
C GLY A 12 -38.31 -23.53 7.81
N GLN A 13 -39.25 -22.61 8.07
CA GLN A 13 -39.11 -21.22 7.66
C GLN A 13 -38.22 -20.45 8.64
N GLY A 14 -36.98 -20.15 8.24
CA GLY A 14 -36.04 -19.36 9.04
C GLY A 14 -35.37 -20.12 10.20
N GLU A 15 -35.58 -21.43 10.29
CA GLU A 15 -34.89 -22.29 11.25
C GLU A 15 -34.75 -23.72 10.73
N GLY A 16 -33.89 -24.51 11.36
CA GLY A 16 -33.74 -25.91 11.04
C GLY A 16 -32.99 -26.69 12.12
N ILE A 17 -33.18 -28.01 12.11
CA ILE A 17 -32.56 -28.94 13.05
C ILE A 17 -31.79 -30.03 12.29
N ALA A 18 -30.61 -30.39 12.77
CA ALA A 18 -29.81 -31.51 12.28
C ALA A 18 -29.37 -32.44 13.42
N ASP A 19 -29.36 -33.74 13.17
CA ASP A 19 -28.81 -34.78 14.04
C ASP A 19 -27.43 -35.18 13.50
N LEU A 20 -26.43 -35.18 14.37
CA LEU A 20 -25.04 -35.46 14.00
C LEU A 20 -24.42 -36.48 14.94
N SER A 21 -23.80 -37.52 14.37
CA SER A 21 -23.04 -38.53 15.12
C SER A 21 -21.61 -38.67 14.62
N LEU A 22 -20.66 -38.74 15.55
CA LEU A 22 -19.29 -39.11 15.28
C LEU A 22 -19.16 -40.60 14.98
N PRO A 23 -18.34 -40.99 13.98
CA PRO A 23 -17.91 -42.36 13.82
C PRO A 23 -17.21 -42.86 15.09
N ALA A 24 -17.38 -44.14 15.43
CA ALA A 24 -16.78 -44.75 16.62
C ALA A 24 -15.24 -44.58 16.70
N GLU A 25 -14.58 -44.47 15.55
CA GLU A 25 -13.14 -44.23 15.43
C GLU A 25 -12.72 -42.80 15.81
N ALA A 26 -13.61 -41.82 15.67
CA ALA A 26 -13.36 -40.40 15.96
C ALA A 26 -13.82 -40.01 17.39
N ALA A 27 -14.70 -40.81 17.99
CA ALA A 27 -15.18 -40.60 19.36
C ALA A 27 -14.07 -40.66 20.44
N ARG A 28 -12.88 -41.17 20.09
CA ARG A 28 -11.72 -41.33 20.99
C ARG A 28 -10.71 -40.18 20.91
N ASP A 29 -10.94 -39.19 20.05
CA ASP A 29 -9.98 -38.12 19.76
C ASP A 29 -9.88 -37.06 20.89
N GLY A 30 -10.64 -37.20 21.98
CA GLY A 30 -10.46 -36.41 23.23
C GLY A 30 -10.75 -34.91 23.11
N CYS A 31 -11.39 -34.48 22.03
CA CYS A 31 -11.71 -33.07 21.79
C CYS A 31 -12.94 -32.64 22.59
N LEU A 32 -12.84 -31.52 23.31
CA LEU A 32 -13.98 -30.93 24.04
C LEU A 32 -15.10 -30.51 23.08
N LEU A 33 -14.74 -29.92 21.95
CA LEU A 33 -15.62 -29.64 20.82
C LEU A 33 -15.04 -30.34 19.59
N HIS A 34 -15.60 -31.48 19.18
CA HIS A 34 -15.02 -32.24 18.08
C HIS A 34 -15.17 -31.47 16.74
N PRO A 35 -14.08 -31.20 15.99
CA PRO A 35 -14.12 -30.36 14.80
C PRO A 35 -15.11 -30.83 13.73
N ALA A 36 -15.17 -32.14 13.48
CA ALA A 36 -16.13 -32.72 12.54
C ALA A 36 -17.59 -32.43 12.91
N LEU A 37 -17.93 -32.40 14.21
CA LEU A 37 -19.26 -32.02 14.67
C LEU A 37 -19.48 -30.52 14.52
N CYS A 38 -18.54 -29.68 14.97
CA CYS A 38 -18.69 -28.22 14.92
C CYS A 38 -18.83 -27.66 13.50
N ASP A 39 -18.02 -28.16 12.58
CA ASP A 39 -17.98 -27.72 11.18
C ASP A 39 -19.33 -27.98 10.50
N ILE A 40 -19.82 -29.21 10.58
CA ILE A 40 -21.11 -29.56 10.00
C ILE A 40 -22.27 -28.95 10.79
N ALA A 41 -22.20 -28.90 12.12
CA ALA A 41 -23.26 -28.35 12.97
C ALA A 41 -23.50 -26.85 12.75
N THR A 42 -22.49 -26.10 12.29
CA THR A 42 -22.62 -24.67 11.96
C THR A 42 -22.84 -24.43 10.47
N GLY A 43 -22.35 -25.32 9.58
CA GLY A 43 -22.43 -25.16 8.12
C GLY A 43 -23.59 -25.86 7.41
N TRP A 44 -24.28 -26.82 8.03
CA TRP A 44 -25.32 -27.62 7.34
C TRP A 44 -26.52 -26.79 6.87
N ALA A 45 -26.77 -25.67 7.55
CA ALA A 45 -27.94 -24.80 7.40
C ALA A 45 -27.79 -23.73 6.30
N MET A 46 -26.74 -23.80 5.46
CA MET A 46 -26.58 -22.91 4.29
C MET A 46 -27.81 -22.90 3.36
N ALA A 47 -28.56 -24.00 3.31
CA ALA A 47 -29.80 -24.09 2.55
C ALA A 47 -30.95 -23.22 3.11
N LEU A 48 -30.83 -22.68 4.32
CA LEU A 48 -31.77 -21.71 4.89
C LEU A 48 -31.53 -20.29 4.34
N ILE A 49 -30.40 -20.03 3.66
CA ILE A 49 -30.14 -18.74 3.02
C ILE A 49 -31.05 -18.61 1.80
N ALA A 50 -31.83 -17.54 1.74
CA ALA A 50 -32.67 -17.24 0.58
C ALA A 50 -31.81 -17.16 -0.70
N GLY A 51 -32.20 -17.85 -1.76
CA GLY A 51 -31.44 -17.87 -3.03
C GLY A 51 -30.11 -18.65 -3.00
N TRP A 52 -29.89 -19.50 -1.98
CA TRP A 52 -28.72 -20.37 -1.93
C TRP A 52 -28.67 -21.35 -3.10
N ALA A 53 -27.49 -21.54 -3.67
CA ALA A 53 -27.19 -22.53 -4.71
C ALA A 53 -25.89 -23.26 -4.35
N PRO A 54 -25.74 -24.55 -4.72
CA PRO A 54 -24.53 -25.33 -4.42
C PRO A 54 -23.23 -24.78 -5.04
N THR A 55 -23.35 -23.90 -6.04
CA THR A 55 -22.23 -23.23 -6.72
C THR A 55 -21.71 -22.01 -5.96
N HIS A 56 -22.47 -21.48 -4.99
CA HIS A 56 -22.04 -20.35 -4.18
C HIS A 56 -21.14 -20.85 -3.03
N LEU A 57 -19.89 -20.38 -3.00
CA LEU A 57 -19.00 -20.65 -1.87
C LEU A 57 -19.30 -19.65 -0.76
N TRP A 58 -19.68 -20.15 0.43
CA TRP A 58 -19.87 -19.32 1.60
C TRP A 58 -18.81 -19.65 2.64
N VAL A 59 -18.15 -18.63 3.17
CA VAL A 59 -17.08 -18.78 4.15
C VAL A 59 -17.48 -18.16 5.49
N PRO A 60 -17.19 -18.83 6.62
CA PRO A 60 -17.28 -18.23 7.95
C PRO A 60 -16.39 -16.99 8.06
N VAL A 61 -16.94 -15.88 8.53
CA VAL A 61 -16.19 -14.63 8.71
C VAL A 61 -16.07 -14.25 10.17
N SER A 62 -17.15 -14.40 10.95
CA SER A 62 -17.15 -13.97 12.35
C SER A 62 -18.20 -14.69 13.19
N TYR A 63 -17.96 -14.68 14.51
CA TYR A 63 -18.93 -15.00 15.55
C TYR A 63 -19.08 -13.78 16.44
N SER A 64 -20.31 -13.48 16.86
CA SER A 64 -20.54 -12.40 17.85
C SER A 64 -20.31 -12.90 19.27
N ARG A 65 -20.74 -14.14 19.57
CA ARG A 65 -20.52 -14.79 20.87
C ARG A 65 -20.57 -16.30 20.75
N VAL A 66 -19.74 -17.00 21.53
CA VAL A 66 -19.81 -18.45 21.72
C VAL A 66 -19.81 -18.74 23.22
N ARG A 67 -20.81 -19.46 23.72
CA ARG A 67 -20.87 -19.99 25.09
C ARG A 67 -20.79 -21.51 25.05
N VAL A 68 -19.88 -22.07 25.83
CA VAL A 68 -19.69 -23.52 25.95
C VAL A 68 -20.03 -23.91 27.38
N HIS A 69 -21.11 -24.66 27.55
CA HIS A 69 -21.61 -25.11 28.86
C HIS A 69 -21.08 -26.50 29.22
N ALA A 70 -20.85 -27.36 28.23
CA ALA A 70 -20.33 -28.71 28.40
C ALA A 70 -19.64 -29.24 27.11
N PRO A 71 -18.80 -30.29 27.20
CA PRO A 71 -18.21 -30.94 26.04
C PRO A 71 -19.25 -31.54 25.09
N LEU A 72 -18.96 -31.59 23.79
CA LEU A 72 -19.83 -32.25 22.80
C LEU A 72 -19.69 -33.78 22.92
N PRO A 73 -20.77 -34.52 23.22
CA PRO A 73 -20.77 -35.97 23.17
C PRO A 73 -20.68 -36.46 21.72
N GLY A 74 -20.51 -37.77 21.55
CA GLY A 74 -20.43 -38.40 20.22
C GLY A 74 -21.67 -38.22 19.34
N ARG A 75 -22.80 -37.78 19.88
CA ARG A 75 -24.01 -37.46 19.13
C ARG A 75 -24.65 -36.18 19.65
N ILE A 76 -24.97 -35.26 18.76
CA ILE A 76 -25.52 -33.95 19.09
C ILE A 76 -26.66 -33.57 18.16
N VAL A 77 -27.48 -32.63 18.60
CA VAL A 77 -28.51 -31.99 17.79
C VAL A 77 -28.10 -30.53 17.57
N SER A 78 -27.99 -30.11 16.31
CA SER A 78 -27.77 -28.71 15.94
C SER A 78 -29.10 -28.06 15.58
N TRP A 79 -29.47 -27.00 16.29
CA TRP A 79 -30.61 -26.15 15.96
C TRP A 79 -30.10 -24.79 15.49
N VAL A 80 -30.38 -24.45 14.24
CA VAL A 80 -29.94 -23.21 13.58
C VAL A 80 -31.14 -22.33 13.31
N ARG A 81 -31.03 -21.04 13.64
CA ARG A 81 -32.04 -20.02 13.38
C ARG A 81 -31.42 -18.88 12.59
N THR A 82 -32.14 -18.37 11.60
CA THR A 82 -31.72 -17.23 10.80
C THR A 82 -31.88 -15.96 11.63
N ALA A 83 -30.82 -15.14 11.74
CA ALA A 83 -30.87 -13.86 12.43
C ALA A 83 -31.60 -12.79 11.56
N VAL A 84 -32.19 -11.79 12.23
CA VAL A 84 -33.01 -10.72 11.62
C VAL A 84 -32.14 -9.74 10.81
N ASP A 85 -31.60 -10.17 9.67
CA ASP A 85 -31.12 -9.32 8.56
C ASP A 85 -30.57 -10.12 7.36
N THR A 86 -31.05 -11.35 7.14
CA THR A 86 -30.48 -12.23 6.11
C THR A 86 -31.02 -11.86 4.72
N GLN A 87 -30.47 -10.82 4.11
CA GLN A 87 -30.76 -10.43 2.73
C GLN A 87 -29.75 -11.04 1.76
N ALA A 88 -30.23 -11.90 0.87
CA ALA A 88 -29.43 -12.59 -0.16
C ALA A 88 -28.66 -11.63 -1.09
N GLU A 89 -29.15 -10.39 -1.26
CA GLU A 89 -28.53 -9.36 -2.10
C GLU A 89 -27.25 -8.76 -1.48
N SER A 90 -27.07 -8.87 -0.16
CA SER A 90 -25.91 -8.29 0.56
C SER A 90 -24.66 -9.19 0.54
N GLY A 91 -24.78 -10.43 0.05
CA GLY A 91 -23.68 -11.41 0.08
C GLY A 91 -23.28 -11.87 1.49
N SER A 92 -24.11 -11.62 2.51
CA SER A 92 -23.88 -11.98 3.92
C SER A 92 -25.10 -12.70 4.50
N ALA A 93 -24.87 -13.71 5.33
CA ALA A 93 -25.91 -14.45 6.05
C ALA A 93 -25.51 -14.66 7.50
N SER A 94 -26.43 -14.45 8.43
CA SER A 94 -26.17 -14.58 9.87
C SER A 94 -27.11 -15.57 10.53
N PHE A 95 -26.56 -16.38 11.43
CA PHE A 95 -27.28 -17.44 12.13
C PHE A 95 -26.97 -17.45 13.62
N ASP A 96 -27.96 -17.88 14.39
CA ASP A 96 -27.76 -18.32 15.77
C ASP A 96 -27.83 -19.85 15.80
N VAL A 97 -26.84 -20.49 16.42
CA VAL A 97 -26.72 -21.95 16.47
C VAL A 97 -26.72 -22.41 17.92
N THR A 98 -27.61 -23.34 18.25
CA THR A 98 -27.68 -24.00 19.54
C THR A 98 -27.37 -25.48 19.35
N LEU A 99 -26.32 -25.98 20.02
CA LEU A 99 -25.96 -27.39 20.02
C LEU A 99 -26.45 -28.03 21.31
N CYS A 100 -27.24 -29.09 21.17
CA CYS A 100 -27.84 -29.81 22.28
C CYS A 100 -27.38 -31.27 22.31
N ALA A 101 -27.42 -31.87 23.50
CA ALA A 101 -27.41 -33.31 23.65
C ALA A 101 -28.74 -33.92 23.15
N PRO A 102 -28.79 -35.23 22.86
CA PRO A 102 -30.03 -35.89 22.41
C PRO A 102 -31.20 -35.82 23.39
N ASP A 103 -30.93 -35.54 24.67
CA ASP A 103 -31.95 -35.32 25.72
C ASP A 103 -32.48 -33.88 25.78
N GLY A 104 -31.95 -32.98 24.93
CA GLY A 104 -32.34 -31.57 24.86
C GLY A 104 -31.48 -30.62 25.70
N SER A 105 -30.50 -31.12 26.45
CA SER A 105 -29.60 -30.27 27.24
C SER A 105 -28.75 -29.38 26.33
N VAL A 106 -28.73 -28.06 26.56
CA VAL A 106 -27.93 -27.11 25.77
C VAL A 106 -26.45 -27.24 26.16
N LEU A 107 -25.60 -27.50 25.19
CA LEU A 107 -24.16 -27.71 25.37
C LEU A 107 -23.35 -26.51 24.88
N VAL A 108 -23.73 -25.94 23.73
CA VAL A 108 -23.05 -24.79 23.12
C VAL A 108 -24.08 -23.85 22.50
N GLU A 109 -23.89 -22.56 22.71
CA GLU A 109 -24.67 -21.50 22.08
C GLU A 109 -23.74 -20.59 21.29
N ILE A 110 -24.11 -20.31 20.05
CA ILE A 110 -23.36 -19.47 19.13
C ILE A 110 -24.31 -18.39 18.63
N ASP A 111 -24.01 -17.14 18.96
CA ASP A 111 -24.80 -15.97 18.56
C ASP A 111 -24.07 -15.23 17.42
N GLY A 112 -24.82 -14.80 16.41
CA GLY A 112 -24.33 -13.96 15.31
C GLY A 112 -23.18 -14.60 14.52
N PHE A 113 -23.35 -15.86 14.13
CA PHE A 113 -22.45 -16.56 13.22
C PHE A 113 -22.67 -16.05 11.79
N THR A 114 -21.69 -15.36 11.23
CA THR A 114 -21.80 -14.73 9.90
C THR A 114 -21.02 -15.50 8.86
N LEU A 115 -21.72 -15.87 7.78
CA LEU A 115 -21.18 -16.40 6.54
C LEU A 115 -21.19 -15.31 5.47
N ARG A 116 -20.12 -15.22 4.67
CA ARG A 116 -20.07 -14.33 3.51
C ARG A 116 -19.94 -15.15 2.23
N ARG A 117 -20.70 -14.78 1.20
CA ARG A 117 -20.59 -15.37 -0.13
C ARG A 117 -19.31 -14.85 -0.79
N LEU A 118 -18.50 -15.78 -1.28
CA LEU A 118 -17.45 -15.50 -2.22
C LEU A 118 -18.03 -15.74 -3.61
N ASP A 119 -18.11 -14.68 -4.41
CA ASP A 119 -18.63 -14.77 -5.77
C ASP A 119 -17.65 -15.52 -6.71
N THR A 120 -16.44 -15.84 -6.26
CA THR A 120 -15.44 -16.58 -7.04
C THR A 120 -14.64 -17.57 -6.16
N PRO A 121 -14.95 -18.88 -6.17
CA PRO A 121 -14.24 -19.92 -5.41
C PRO A 121 -12.74 -20.06 -5.74
N GLU A 122 -12.29 -19.48 -6.86
CA GLU A 122 -10.93 -19.54 -7.37
C GLU A 122 -9.90 -18.74 -6.53
N GLN A 123 -10.36 -17.78 -5.73
CA GLN A 123 -9.49 -16.96 -4.87
C GLN A 123 -8.76 -17.78 -3.78
N LEU A 124 -9.31 -18.92 -3.37
CA LEU A 124 -8.70 -19.80 -2.36
C LEU A 124 -7.68 -20.79 -2.96
N GLN A 125 -7.62 -20.93 -4.28
CA GLN A 125 -6.62 -21.79 -4.94
C GLN A 125 -5.28 -21.09 -5.20
N ALA A 126 -5.21 -19.78 -4.99
CA ALA A 126 -4.01 -18.98 -5.16
C ALA A 126 -3.70 -18.22 -3.88
N ALA A 127 -3.03 -18.89 -2.94
CA ALA A 127 -2.16 -18.15 -2.04
C ALA A 127 -1.17 -17.35 -2.90
N PRO A 128 -0.90 -16.06 -2.61
CA PRO A 128 0.18 -15.35 -3.28
C PRO A 128 1.46 -16.12 -3.00
N ARG A 129 1.97 -16.82 -4.02
CA ARG A 129 3.29 -17.42 -3.95
C ARG A 129 4.26 -16.27 -4.03
N LEU A 130 4.81 -15.87 -2.88
CA LEU A 130 6.09 -15.19 -2.86
C LEU A 130 7.06 -16.06 -3.66
N THR A 131 7.53 -15.54 -4.78
CA THR A 131 8.49 -16.27 -5.61
C THR A 131 9.88 -15.93 -5.14
N ALA A 132 10.85 -16.83 -5.31
CA ALA A 132 12.26 -16.58 -4.96
C ALA A 132 12.87 -15.33 -5.62
N ALA A 133 12.17 -14.66 -6.54
CA ALA A 133 12.54 -13.34 -7.07
C ALA A 133 12.30 -12.18 -6.08
N GLU A 134 11.49 -12.39 -5.03
CA GLU A 134 11.24 -11.42 -3.94
C GLU A 134 12.15 -11.68 -2.72
N LEU A 135 13.03 -12.69 -2.79
CA LEU A 135 13.93 -13.11 -1.72
C LEU A 135 15.37 -13.39 -2.19
N GLU A 136 15.78 -12.86 -3.35
CA GLU A 136 17.22 -12.82 -3.66
C GLU A 136 17.86 -11.68 -2.83
N THR A 137 18.33 -11.98 -1.62
CA THR A 137 19.45 -11.23 -1.05
C THR A 137 20.65 -11.47 -1.97
N GLU A 138 21.18 -10.38 -2.52
CA GLU A 138 22.33 -10.40 -3.42
C GLU A 138 23.58 -10.79 -2.63
N ASP A 139 23.98 -12.05 -2.71
CA ASP A 139 25.30 -12.49 -2.31
C ASP A 139 26.20 -12.48 -3.56
N ASP A 140 26.95 -11.39 -3.76
CA ASP A 140 28.36 -11.46 -4.18
C ASP A 140 29.07 -10.08 -4.18
N GLY A 141 30.08 -9.95 -3.31
CA GLY A 141 31.39 -9.47 -3.78
C GLY A 141 31.92 -8.09 -3.37
N ALA A 142 31.12 -7.21 -2.75
CA ALA A 142 31.63 -6.02 -2.07
C ALA A 142 30.63 -5.58 -0.99
N ALA A 143 30.71 -6.22 0.17
CA ALA A 143 29.86 -5.91 1.31
C ALA A 143 30.09 -4.45 1.76
N GLN A 144 29.22 -3.54 1.32
CA GLN A 144 28.81 -2.50 2.23
C GLN A 144 28.17 -3.21 3.44
N PRO A 145 28.56 -2.88 4.67
CA PRO A 145 27.90 -3.45 5.84
C PRO A 145 26.41 -3.11 5.72
N LEU A 146 25.57 -4.15 5.76
CA LEU A 146 24.12 -4.00 5.80
C LEU A 146 23.80 -3.00 6.91
N SER A 147 22.84 -2.11 6.68
CA SER A 147 22.37 -1.30 7.79
C SER A 147 21.84 -2.24 8.89
N PRO A 148 21.89 -1.84 10.17
CA PRO A 148 21.36 -2.67 11.26
C PRO A 148 19.89 -3.06 11.07
N ALA A 149 19.13 -2.37 10.22
CA ALA A 149 17.76 -2.70 9.86
C ALA A 149 17.68 -3.76 8.74
N GLU A 150 18.52 -3.67 7.72
CA GLU A 150 18.61 -4.65 6.63
C GLU A 150 19.18 -5.99 7.12
N GLU A 151 20.17 -5.95 8.01
CA GLU A 151 20.72 -7.13 8.69
C GLU A 151 19.63 -7.86 9.49
N ARG A 152 18.80 -7.12 10.23
CA ARG A 152 17.68 -7.69 10.99
C ARG A 152 16.56 -8.22 10.10
N LEU A 153 16.27 -7.57 8.98
CA LEU A 153 15.24 -8.02 8.03
C LEU A 153 15.70 -9.27 7.27
N ALA A 154 16.95 -9.30 6.81
CA ALA A 154 17.55 -10.46 6.16
C ALA A 154 17.65 -11.65 7.13
N ASP A 155 18.08 -11.42 8.38
CA ASP A 155 18.14 -12.47 9.41
C ASP A 155 16.72 -12.99 9.74
N SER A 156 15.73 -12.09 9.88
CA SER A 156 14.32 -12.48 10.12
C SER A 156 13.70 -13.26 8.96
N LEU A 157 14.02 -12.90 7.71
CA LEU A 157 13.54 -13.59 6.51
C LEU A 157 14.23 -14.94 6.30
N SER A 158 15.53 -15.03 6.62
CA SER A 158 16.29 -16.28 6.57
C SER A 158 15.82 -17.30 7.61
N GLN A 159 15.23 -16.81 8.70
CA GLN A 159 14.64 -17.62 9.76
C GLN A 159 13.15 -17.83 9.55
N GLY A 160 12.62 -17.78 8.33
CA GLY A 160 11.24 -18.17 8.01
C GLY A 160 11.06 -19.69 7.90
N ILE A 161 9.88 -20.23 8.22
CA ILE A 161 9.56 -21.66 8.00
C ILE A 161 9.27 -21.87 6.51
N LEU A 162 10.04 -22.72 5.84
CA LEU A 162 9.76 -23.07 4.46
C LEU A 162 8.49 -23.92 4.34
N PRO A 163 7.78 -23.91 3.19
CA PRO A 163 6.52 -24.63 3.03
C PRO A 163 6.62 -26.13 3.33
N GLU A 164 7.71 -26.78 2.95
CA GLU A 164 7.99 -28.19 3.28
C GLU A 164 8.20 -28.43 4.78
N GLU A 165 8.88 -27.51 5.46
CA GLU A 165 9.15 -27.58 6.90
C GLU A 165 7.90 -27.31 7.72
N GLY A 166 7.03 -26.41 7.25
CA GLY A 166 5.76 -26.06 7.89
C GLY A 166 4.78 -27.23 7.92
N ILE A 167 4.71 -28.00 6.82
CA ILE A 167 3.87 -29.21 6.76
C ILE A 167 4.35 -30.25 7.77
N GLU A 168 5.67 -30.44 7.88
CA GLU A 168 6.24 -31.39 8.82
C GLU A 168 6.10 -30.92 10.28
N ALA A 169 6.31 -29.62 10.54
CA ALA A 169 6.13 -29.02 11.85
C ALA A 169 4.68 -29.08 12.34
N PHE A 170 3.72 -28.85 11.44
CA PHE A 170 2.29 -29.01 11.73
C PHE A 170 1.93 -30.47 12.07
N ALA A 171 2.44 -31.44 11.29
CA ALA A 171 2.22 -32.85 11.58
C ALA A 171 2.88 -33.32 12.88
N ARG A 172 4.01 -32.72 13.28
CA ARG A 172 4.63 -32.95 14.59
C ARG A 172 3.80 -32.32 15.72
N ALA A 173 3.38 -31.06 15.57
CA ALA A 173 2.58 -30.35 16.56
C ALA A 173 1.28 -31.10 16.90
N LEU A 174 0.57 -31.61 15.89
CA LEU A 174 -0.64 -32.41 16.08
C LEU A 174 -0.38 -33.75 16.80
N ARG A 175 0.79 -34.37 16.58
CA ARG A 175 1.16 -35.64 17.23
C ARG A 175 1.56 -35.48 18.70
N LEU A 176 1.93 -34.27 19.14
CA LEU A 176 2.29 -34.01 20.53
C LEU A 176 1.09 -34.10 21.47
N GLY A 177 -0.14 -33.91 20.97
CA GLY A 177 -1.36 -34.02 21.77
C GLY A 177 -1.44 -32.99 22.90
N LEU A 178 -0.66 -31.91 22.83
CA LEU A 178 -0.64 -30.84 23.83
C LEU A 178 -1.68 -29.76 23.47
N PRO A 179 -2.36 -29.17 24.47
CA PRO A 179 -3.41 -28.18 24.24
C PRO A 179 -2.89 -26.85 23.70
N GLN A 180 -1.59 -26.56 23.89
CA GLN A 180 -0.90 -25.43 23.29
C GLN A 180 0.44 -25.89 22.76
N VAL A 181 0.68 -25.65 21.48
CA VAL A 181 1.96 -25.89 20.83
C VAL A 181 2.34 -24.62 20.11
N VAL A 182 3.53 -24.11 20.43
CA VAL A 182 4.12 -22.98 19.71
C VAL A 182 5.13 -23.55 18.74
N VAL A 183 4.93 -23.28 17.45
CA VAL A 183 5.86 -23.65 16.39
C VAL A 183 6.58 -22.38 16.00
N SER A 184 7.87 -22.34 16.30
CA SER A 184 8.74 -21.21 15.97
C SER A 184 9.71 -21.64 14.87
N SER A 185 9.99 -20.70 13.98
CA SER A 185 11.03 -20.82 12.95
C SER A 185 12.43 -20.55 13.50
N VAL A 186 12.50 -19.96 14.69
CA VAL A 186 13.70 -19.67 15.46
C VAL A 186 13.79 -20.64 16.63
N ASP A 187 14.99 -21.16 16.88
CA ASP A 187 15.27 -22.02 18.02
C ASP A 187 14.91 -21.32 19.34
N LEU A 188 14.29 -22.04 20.28
CA LEU A 188 13.80 -21.44 21.53
C LEU A 188 14.93 -20.91 22.41
N ASP A 189 16.10 -21.56 22.42
CA ASP A 189 17.28 -21.07 23.14
C ASP A 189 17.91 -19.87 22.42
N GLN A 190 17.78 -19.79 21.10
CA GLN A 190 18.14 -18.59 20.33
C GLN A 190 17.17 -17.43 20.61
N LEU A 191 15.85 -17.66 20.62
CA LEU A 191 14.84 -16.67 21.03
C LEU A 191 15.03 -16.21 22.47
N THR A 192 15.40 -17.12 23.37
CA THR A 192 15.67 -16.79 24.77
C THR A 192 16.95 -15.95 24.89
N ARG A 193 18.00 -16.26 24.11
CA ARG A 193 19.24 -15.46 24.06
C ARG A 193 19.04 -14.12 23.36
N GLN A 194 18.28 -14.04 22.27
CA GLN A 194 17.92 -12.80 21.60
C GLN A 194 17.02 -11.94 22.48
N SER A 195 16.05 -12.52 23.18
CA SER A 195 15.24 -11.84 24.19
C SER A 195 16.09 -11.35 25.36
N ALA A 196 17.05 -12.15 25.84
CA ALA A 196 17.99 -11.74 26.90
C ALA A 196 18.98 -10.66 26.43
N ALA A 197 19.44 -10.72 25.17
CA ALA A 197 20.27 -9.70 24.54
C ALA A 197 19.48 -8.40 24.28
N MET A 198 18.24 -8.49 23.81
CA MET A 198 17.26 -7.39 23.72
C MET A 198 16.77 -6.92 25.10
N SER A 199 16.99 -7.69 26.17
CA SER A 199 16.73 -7.26 27.54
C SER A 199 17.93 -6.53 28.16
N LEU A 200 19.13 -6.73 27.60
CA LEU A 200 20.34 -5.95 27.90
C LEU A 200 20.49 -4.76 26.96
N GLU A 201 19.88 -4.81 25.78
CA GLU A 201 19.66 -3.73 24.82
C GLU A 201 18.18 -3.44 24.67
N LYS A 202 17.47 -3.31 25.80
CA LYS A 202 16.28 -2.48 25.84
C LYS A 202 16.80 -1.04 25.89
N PRO A 203 16.75 -0.25 24.80
CA PRO A 203 16.53 1.15 25.03
C PRO A 203 15.14 1.22 25.67
N GLU A 204 15.12 1.50 26.97
CA GLU A 204 13.95 2.14 27.55
C GLU A 204 13.57 3.31 26.63
N GLY A 205 12.38 3.23 26.02
CA GLY A 205 11.74 4.35 25.32
C GLY A 205 12.52 4.98 24.17
N GLN A 206 12.28 4.54 22.95
CA GLN A 206 12.14 5.49 21.84
C GLN A 206 10.73 5.37 21.27
N SER A 207 9.75 5.77 22.08
CA SER A 207 8.71 6.58 21.44
C SER A 207 9.36 7.93 21.16
N PHE A 208 9.12 8.48 19.99
CA PHE A 208 9.57 9.83 19.72
C PHE A 208 8.72 10.80 20.55
N GLU A 209 9.37 11.79 21.18
CA GLU A 209 8.65 12.97 21.66
C GLU A 209 7.94 13.60 20.45
N ARG A 210 6.79 14.23 20.70
CA ARG A 210 6.06 14.98 19.66
C ARG A 210 7.07 15.89 18.93
N PRO A 211 7.20 15.81 17.59
CA PRO A 211 8.07 16.71 16.84
C PRO A 211 7.75 18.17 17.19
N GLN A 212 8.73 19.06 17.07
CA GLN A 212 8.45 20.50 17.13
C GLN A 212 7.64 20.91 15.91
N LEU A 213 6.32 20.84 16.07
CA LEU A 213 5.32 21.35 15.13
C LEU A 213 5.04 22.82 15.46
N ASP A 214 4.73 23.63 14.45
CA ASP A 214 4.30 25.02 14.64
C ASP A 214 2.94 25.15 15.36
N SER A 215 2.22 24.03 15.52
CA SER A 215 0.96 23.95 16.24
C SER A 215 1.15 23.67 17.74
N ASP A 216 0.33 24.31 18.58
CA ASP A 216 0.25 24.03 20.00
C ASP A 216 -0.33 22.63 20.26
N TYR A 217 0.17 21.95 21.30
CA TYR A 217 -0.39 20.67 21.72
C TYR A 217 -1.78 20.88 22.35
N VAL A 218 -2.79 20.25 21.75
CA VAL A 218 -4.16 20.18 22.27
C VAL A 218 -4.47 18.72 22.59
N ALA A 219 -4.89 18.40 23.82
CA ALA A 219 -5.18 17.01 24.18
C ALA A 219 -6.44 16.48 23.43
N PRO A 220 -6.47 15.21 23.01
CA PRO A 220 -7.67 14.58 22.45
C PRO A 220 -8.84 14.56 23.44
N GLU A 221 -10.02 15.00 23.00
CA GLU A 221 -11.25 15.13 23.79
C GLU A 221 -12.33 14.14 23.31
N GLY A 222 -13.06 13.54 24.25
CA GLY A 222 -14.09 12.55 23.92
C GLY A 222 -13.54 11.16 23.56
N GLU A 223 -14.42 10.19 23.39
CA GLU A 223 -14.05 8.78 23.18
C GLU A 223 -13.45 8.51 21.80
N ILE A 224 -13.98 9.16 20.76
CA ILE A 224 -13.53 8.99 19.38
C ILE A 224 -12.12 9.56 19.19
N GLU A 225 -11.85 10.80 19.63
CA GLU A 225 -10.52 11.40 19.50
C GLU A 225 -9.46 10.61 20.29
N ARG A 226 -9.76 10.16 21.51
CA ARG A 226 -8.83 9.36 22.31
C ARG A 226 -8.51 8.01 21.68
N THR A 227 -9.50 7.36 21.08
CA THR A 227 -9.30 6.09 20.37
C THR A 227 -8.47 6.29 19.11
N LEU A 228 -8.74 7.34 18.33
CA LEU A 228 -7.91 7.70 17.17
C LEU A 228 -6.48 8.05 17.56
N ALA A 229 -6.28 8.81 18.65
CA ALA A 229 -4.96 9.12 19.18
C ALA A 229 -4.18 7.86 19.52
N GLY A 230 -4.82 6.88 20.17
CA GLY A 230 -4.22 5.58 20.45
C GLY A 230 -3.79 4.84 19.19
N PHE A 231 -4.61 4.83 18.13
CA PHE A 231 -4.24 4.21 16.85
C PHE A 231 -3.04 4.92 16.22
N TRP A 232 -2.98 6.25 16.28
CA TRP A 232 -1.89 7.02 15.69
C TRP A 232 -0.60 6.83 16.49
N GLN A 233 -0.66 6.78 17.82
CA GLN A 233 0.47 6.45 18.68
C GLN A 233 1.03 5.05 18.36
N GLU A 234 0.15 4.04 18.24
CA GLU A 234 0.54 2.67 17.91
C GLU A 234 1.19 2.57 16.52
N LEU A 235 0.61 3.27 15.54
CA LEU A 235 1.03 3.17 14.14
C LEU A 235 2.26 4.03 13.80
N LEU A 236 2.44 5.17 14.47
CA LEU A 236 3.50 6.13 14.18
C LEU A 236 4.64 6.09 15.21
N GLY A 237 4.45 5.42 16.36
CA GLY A 237 5.46 5.34 17.42
C GLY A 237 5.71 6.65 18.16
N VAL A 238 4.76 7.60 18.12
CA VAL A 238 4.83 8.90 18.79
C VAL A 238 4.17 8.84 20.15
N GLN A 239 4.78 9.40 21.20
CA GLN A 239 4.31 9.23 22.57
C GLN A 239 3.07 10.06 22.92
N SER A 240 2.96 11.28 22.37
CA SER A 240 1.85 12.21 22.63
C SER A 240 1.35 12.80 21.32
N VAL A 241 0.15 12.40 20.90
CA VAL A 241 -0.50 12.89 19.68
C VAL A 241 -1.63 13.83 20.09
N GLY A 242 -1.53 15.10 19.68
CA GLY A 242 -2.55 16.12 19.92
C GLY A 242 -3.74 16.02 18.96
N ALA A 243 -4.88 16.55 19.38
CA ALA A 243 -6.13 16.57 18.61
C ALA A 243 -5.99 17.31 17.26
N GLU A 244 -5.13 18.32 17.23
CA GLU A 244 -4.83 19.15 16.05
C GLU A 244 -3.54 18.74 15.33
N ASP A 245 -2.87 17.68 15.78
CA ASP A 245 -1.69 17.19 15.09
C ASP A 245 -2.12 16.54 13.76
N SER A 246 -1.44 16.91 12.69
CA SER A 246 -1.65 16.33 11.37
C SER A 246 -1.01 14.94 11.31
N PHE A 247 -1.75 13.96 10.77
CA PHE A 247 -1.26 12.59 10.57
C PHE A 247 0.07 12.55 9.81
N PHE A 248 0.22 13.46 8.85
CA PHE A 248 1.38 13.53 7.98
C PHE A 248 2.58 14.18 8.65
N ASP A 249 2.33 15.20 9.48
CA ASP A 249 3.40 15.93 10.19
C ASP A 249 4.06 15.04 11.26
N LEU A 250 3.33 14.00 11.69
CA LEU A 250 3.80 12.95 12.59
C LEU A 250 4.47 11.77 11.86
N GLY A 251 4.72 11.89 10.54
CA GLY A 251 5.40 10.86 9.74
C GLY A 251 4.48 9.81 9.13
N GLY A 252 3.16 10.03 9.14
CA GLY A 252 2.20 9.14 8.50
C GLY A 252 2.33 9.11 6.97
N HIS A 253 2.25 7.92 6.39
CA HIS A 253 2.26 7.71 4.94
C HIS A 253 1.16 6.74 4.49
N SER A 254 1.02 6.54 3.18
CA SER A 254 -0.08 5.78 2.57
C SER A 254 -0.29 4.37 3.13
N LEU A 255 0.80 3.62 3.37
CA LEU A 255 0.72 2.27 3.94
C LEU A 255 0.24 2.27 5.40
N ILE A 256 0.67 3.27 6.20
CA ILE A 256 0.19 3.43 7.57
C ILE A 256 -1.27 3.87 7.58
N ALA A 257 -1.67 4.74 6.65
CA ALA A 257 -3.06 5.18 6.49
C ALA A 257 -4.01 4.02 6.14
N VAL A 258 -3.58 3.06 5.31
CA VAL A 258 -4.34 1.83 5.05
C VAL A 258 -4.62 1.06 6.35
N ARG A 259 -3.59 0.89 7.18
CA ARG A 259 -3.71 0.20 8.47
C ARG A 259 -4.61 0.98 9.44
N LEU A 260 -4.45 2.30 9.50
CA LEU A 260 -5.30 3.19 10.28
C LEU A 260 -6.77 3.04 9.90
N PHE A 261 -7.13 3.12 8.62
CA PHE A 261 -8.53 3.00 8.21
C PHE A 261 -9.09 1.58 8.38
N ALA A 262 -8.26 0.54 8.29
CA ALA A 262 -8.65 -0.81 8.69
C ALA A 262 -9.00 -0.88 10.20
N MET A 263 -8.23 -0.21 11.05
CA MET A 263 -8.50 -0.11 12.49
C MET A 263 -9.76 0.73 12.78
N VAL A 264 -9.95 1.86 12.09
CA VAL A 264 -11.15 2.70 12.17
C VAL A 264 -12.40 1.92 11.76
N ARG A 265 -12.36 1.18 10.64
CA ARG A 265 -13.46 0.32 10.20
C ARG A 265 -13.79 -0.76 11.22
N LYS A 266 -12.77 -1.35 11.84
CA LYS A 266 -12.95 -2.37 12.88
C LYS A 266 -13.61 -1.78 14.12
N ALA A 267 -13.16 -0.62 14.58
CA ALA A 267 -13.59 0.01 15.81
C ALA A 267 -14.96 0.69 15.69
N PHE A 268 -15.19 1.44 14.60
CA PHE A 268 -16.35 2.32 14.46
C PHE A 268 -17.36 1.85 13.41
N ARG A 269 -17.07 0.76 12.69
CA ARG A 269 -17.91 0.25 11.57
C ARG A 269 -18.13 1.26 10.44
N VAL A 270 -17.26 2.26 10.34
CA VAL A 270 -17.28 3.24 9.25
C VAL A 270 -16.22 2.87 8.22
N ASP A 271 -16.61 2.82 6.95
CA ASP A 271 -15.67 2.67 5.84
C ASP A 271 -15.35 4.06 5.26
N PHE A 272 -14.07 4.39 5.24
CA PHE A 272 -13.57 5.67 4.72
C PHE A 272 -12.48 5.40 3.68
N PRO A 273 -12.52 6.10 2.54
CA PRO A 273 -11.38 6.09 1.64
C PRO A 273 -10.19 6.75 2.35
N ILE A 274 -8.97 6.32 2.01
CA ILE A 274 -7.73 6.89 2.54
C ILE A 274 -7.70 8.42 2.37
N SER A 275 -8.38 8.91 1.34
CA SER A 275 -8.48 10.32 1.05
C SER A 275 -9.12 11.18 2.13
N VAL A 276 -9.85 10.58 3.08
CA VAL A 276 -10.41 11.30 4.22
C VAL A 276 -9.32 11.98 5.04
N LEU A 277 -8.11 11.43 5.11
CA LEU A 277 -6.98 12.10 5.78
C LEU A 277 -6.56 13.40 5.08
N PHE A 278 -6.95 13.67 3.83
CA PHE A 278 -6.68 14.96 3.18
C PHE A 278 -7.67 16.05 3.59
N GLU A 279 -8.94 15.68 3.69
CA GLU A 279 -10.01 16.60 4.07
C GLU A 279 -9.99 16.85 5.59
N ALA A 280 -9.61 15.82 6.34
CA ALA A 280 -9.56 15.77 7.78
C ALA A 280 -8.19 15.25 8.28
N PRO A 281 -7.09 16.00 8.11
CA PRO A 281 -5.75 15.52 8.44
C PRO A 281 -5.45 15.42 9.93
N THR A 282 -6.33 15.93 10.80
CA THR A 282 -6.14 15.92 12.26
C THR A 282 -7.08 14.94 12.94
N ILE A 283 -6.73 14.50 14.15
CA ILE A 283 -7.57 13.63 14.97
C ILE A 283 -8.96 14.22 15.14
N ARG A 284 -9.07 15.52 15.44
CA ARG A 284 -10.34 16.21 15.64
C ARG A 284 -11.23 16.18 14.40
N ARG A 285 -10.66 16.45 13.23
CA ARG A 285 -11.44 16.41 11.98
C ARG A 285 -11.83 14.98 11.60
N CYS A 286 -10.95 14.01 11.80
CA CYS A 286 -11.30 12.60 11.59
C CYS A 286 -12.39 12.13 12.55
N ALA A 287 -12.32 12.54 13.81
CA ALA A 287 -13.31 12.22 14.83
C ALA A 287 -14.67 12.82 14.49
N ALA A 288 -14.72 14.06 13.98
CA ALA A 288 -15.95 14.70 13.52
C ALA A 288 -16.63 13.90 12.40
N LEU A 289 -15.86 13.43 11.41
CA LEU A 289 -16.39 12.59 10.32
C LEU A 289 -16.89 11.23 10.81
N ILE A 290 -16.17 10.60 11.75
CA ILE A 290 -16.62 9.36 12.39
C ILE A 290 -17.92 9.62 13.17
N ALA A 291 -18.00 10.71 13.94
CA ALA A 291 -19.17 11.06 14.74
C ALA A 291 -20.40 11.30 13.86
N GLU A 292 -20.22 11.99 12.72
CA GLU A 292 -21.27 12.20 11.72
C GLU A 292 -21.81 10.88 11.15
N ARG A 293 -20.91 9.95 10.78
CA ARG A 293 -21.28 8.64 10.20
C ARG A 293 -21.86 7.65 11.21
N THR A 294 -21.49 7.77 12.48
CA THR A 294 -21.92 6.88 13.57
C THR A 294 -23.11 7.43 14.37
N GLY A 295 -23.60 8.63 14.03
CA GLY A 295 -24.73 9.26 14.71
C GLY A 295 -24.46 9.74 16.14
N HIS A 296 -23.18 9.83 16.54
CA HIS A 296 -22.75 10.26 17.89
C HIS A 296 -22.63 11.79 18.00
N ALA A 297 -23.50 12.54 17.33
CA ALA A 297 -23.53 14.00 17.41
C ALA A 297 -24.07 14.46 18.79
N GLY A 298 -23.19 14.46 19.80
CA GLY A 298 -23.47 14.95 21.14
C GLY A 298 -22.35 15.87 21.64
N GLU A 299 -22.69 17.16 21.76
CA GLU A 299 -22.01 18.20 22.55
C GLU A 299 -20.60 18.66 22.13
N ALA A 300 -20.42 19.01 20.85
CA ALA A 300 -19.43 20.02 20.44
C ALA A 300 -19.89 20.73 19.15
N ALA A 301 -21.10 21.29 19.16
CA ALA A 301 -21.55 22.18 18.10
C ALA A 301 -21.04 23.59 18.39
N SER A 302 -19.84 23.90 17.89
CA SER A 302 -19.47 25.27 17.54
C SER A 302 -18.97 25.26 16.10
N GLU A 303 -19.87 25.73 15.22
CA GLU A 303 -19.67 25.99 13.79
C GLU A 303 -19.18 24.82 12.93
N ALA A 304 -20.14 24.09 12.38
CA ALA A 304 -19.90 23.20 11.25
C ALA A 304 -19.24 23.99 10.08
N PRO A 305 -18.05 23.61 9.60
CA PRO A 305 -17.62 24.06 8.28
C PRO A 305 -18.55 23.38 7.28
N LYS A 306 -19.27 24.19 6.48
CA LYS A 306 -19.95 23.71 5.28
C LYS A 306 -18.95 22.89 4.46
N THR A 307 -19.34 21.69 4.03
CA THR A 307 -18.56 20.88 3.08
C THR A 307 -18.11 21.79 1.94
N PRO A 308 -16.81 22.07 1.77
CA PRO A 308 -16.38 22.94 0.69
C PRO A 308 -16.73 22.25 -0.62
N GLU A 309 -17.57 22.88 -1.44
CA GLU A 309 -17.76 22.47 -2.83
C GLU A 309 -16.37 22.39 -3.47
N ARG A 310 -16.01 21.21 -3.98
CA ARG A 310 -14.70 20.97 -4.60
C ARG A 310 -14.57 21.91 -5.80
N ARG A 311 -13.76 22.96 -5.67
CA ARG A 311 -13.53 23.95 -6.73
C ARG A 311 -12.66 23.40 -7.88
N PHE A 312 -11.91 22.31 -7.65
CA PHE A 312 -10.97 21.70 -8.59
C PHE A 312 -11.05 20.17 -8.52
N THR A 313 -10.85 19.50 -9.66
CA THR A 313 -10.91 18.03 -9.81
C THR A 313 -9.53 17.39 -9.63
N HIS A 314 -8.47 18.08 -10.06
CA HIS A 314 -7.09 17.58 -10.10
C HIS A 314 -6.16 18.37 -9.19
N VAL A 315 -6.36 19.69 -9.10
CA VAL A 315 -5.50 20.58 -8.30
C VAL A 315 -5.87 20.52 -6.81
N VAL A 316 -4.93 20.11 -5.99
CA VAL A 316 -5.07 20.05 -4.53
C VAL A 316 -4.01 20.93 -3.85
N PRO A 317 -4.39 21.89 -2.99
CA PRO A 317 -3.42 22.64 -2.21
C PRO A 317 -2.67 21.72 -1.24
N MET A 318 -1.33 21.82 -1.19
CA MET A 318 -0.48 20.95 -0.37
C MET A 318 0.05 21.63 0.92
N HIS A 319 -0.39 22.85 1.21
CA HIS A 319 -0.04 23.58 2.43
C HIS A 319 -1.30 24.08 3.15
N ASP A 320 -1.20 24.26 4.47
CA ASP A 320 -2.22 24.96 5.26
C ASP A 320 -1.93 26.48 5.23
N GLY A 321 -2.94 27.31 4.95
CA GLY A 321 -2.82 28.77 4.86
C GLY A 321 -2.85 29.34 3.43
N GLU A 322 -2.82 30.67 3.27
CA GLU A 322 -2.95 31.32 1.95
C GLU A 322 -1.71 31.17 1.04
N GLY A 323 -0.57 30.70 1.56
CA GLY A 323 0.71 30.65 0.84
C GLY A 323 1.24 32.04 0.50
N GLY A 324 2.56 32.22 0.51
CA GLY A 324 3.16 33.53 0.26
C GLY A 324 3.00 33.99 -1.21
N PRO A 325 3.35 35.26 -1.50
CA PRO A 325 3.10 35.90 -2.79
C PRO A 325 3.99 35.40 -3.91
N ARG A 326 4.95 34.49 -3.64
CA ARG A 326 5.84 33.98 -4.68
C ARG A 326 5.12 33.03 -5.61
N ARG A 327 5.75 32.81 -6.76
CA ARG A 327 5.22 32.00 -7.86
C ARG A 327 4.86 30.59 -7.38
N PRO A 328 3.64 30.10 -7.70
CA PRO A 328 3.24 28.75 -7.36
C PRO A 328 4.14 27.67 -7.95
N PHE A 329 4.20 26.53 -7.26
CA PHE A 329 4.86 25.32 -7.75
C PHE A 329 3.84 24.17 -7.86
N PHE A 330 3.79 23.51 -9.01
CA PHE A 330 2.86 22.40 -9.28
C PHE A 330 3.58 21.05 -9.29
N LEU A 331 3.18 20.08 -8.46
CA LEU A 331 3.74 18.73 -8.40
C LEU A 331 2.75 17.68 -8.88
N VAL A 332 3.12 16.93 -9.92
CA VAL A 332 2.31 15.83 -10.44
C VAL A 332 2.55 14.55 -9.65
N ALA A 333 1.46 13.91 -9.23
CA ALA A 333 1.46 12.61 -8.57
C ALA A 333 2.14 11.52 -9.42
N GLY A 334 2.74 10.54 -8.75
CA GLY A 334 3.29 9.34 -9.39
C GLY A 334 2.22 8.40 -9.94
N MET A 335 2.62 7.18 -10.32
CA MET A 335 1.77 6.22 -11.03
C MET A 335 0.48 5.80 -10.29
N PHE A 336 0.43 5.96 -8.97
CA PHE A 336 -0.75 5.69 -8.14
C PHE A 336 -1.73 6.88 -8.05
N GLY A 337 -1.44 7.99 -8.75
CA GLY A 337 -2.34 9.11 -8.92
C GLY A 337 -2.57 10.01 -7.69
N ASN A 338 -1.97 9.70 -6.54
CA ASN A 338 -2.08 10.50 -5.32
C ASN A 338 -0.78 11.27 -5.02
N VAL A 339 -0.92 12.43 -4.36
CA VAL A 339 0.19 13.32 -3.98
C VAL A 339 0.63 13.13 -2.50
N LEU A 340 0.21 12.05 -1.83
CA LEU A 340 0.44 11.85 -0.39
C LEU A 340 1.92 11.92 -0.01
N ASN A 341 2.75 11.20 -0.77
CA ASN A 341 4.19 11.12 -0.53
C ASN A 341 4.93 12.43 -0.84
N LEU A 342 4.26 13.43 -1.44
CA LEU A 342 4.85 14.71 -1.83
C LEU A 342 4.46 15.87 -0.91
N ARG A 343 3.52 15.69 0.02
CA ARG A 343 3.06 16.77 0.92
C ARG A 343 4.19 17.28 1.80
N HIS A 344 5.00 16.38 2.35
CA HIS A 344 6.13 16.78 3.21
C HIS A 344 7.18 17.56 2.43
N LEU A 345 7.48 17.14 1.20
CA LEU A 345 8.31 17.92 0.27
C LEU A 345 7.70 19.30 0.03
N ALA A 346 6.41 19.38 -0.27
CA ALA A 346 5.71 20.64 -0.51
C ALA A 346 5.79 21.59 0.71
N HIS A 347 5.65 21.06 1.92
CA HIS A 347 5.82 21.82 3.16
C HIS A 347 7.25 22.38 3.30
N LEU A 348 8.26 21.56 3.02
CA LEU A 348 9.67 21.97 3.08
C LEU A 348 10.06 22.97 1.98
N LEU A 349 9.38 22.99 0.83
CA LEU A 349 9.62 24.00 -0.21
C LEU A 349 9.23 25.42 0.23
N GLY A 350 8.44 25.54 1.31
CA GLY A 350 8.29 26.76 2.09
C GLY A 350 6.89 27.37 2.04
N ALA A 351 6.53 28.09 3.12
CA ALA A 351 5.29 28.84 3.23
C ALA A 351 5.27 30.15 2.42
N ASP A 352 6.39 30.53 1.80
CA ASP A 352 6.54 31.76 1.02
C ASP A 352 5.94 31.68 -0.40
N ARG A 353 5.53 30.48 -0.82
CA ARG A 353 4.84 30.21 -2.09
C ARG A 353 3.71 29.20 -1.90
N ARG A 354 2.86 29.12 -2.92
CA ARG A 354 1.80 28.12 -2.98
C ARG A 354 2.29 26.86 -3.69
N CYS A 355 2.15 25.71 -3.05
CA CYS A 355 2.43 24.40 -3.64
C CYS A 355 1.12 23.65 -3.90
N TYR A 356 0.94 23.22 -5.16
CA TYR A 356 -0.24 22.50 -5.63
C TYR A 356 0.13 21.10 -6.11
N GLY A 357 -0.62 20.10 -5.66
CA GLY A 357 -0.54 18.74 -6.14
C GLY A 357 -1.51 18.52 -7.29
N LEU A 358 -1.08 17.82 -8.35
CA LEU A 358 -1.93 17.40 -9.47
C LEU A 358 -2.22 15.91 -9.32
N GLN A 359 -3.47 15.59 -8.98
CA GLN A 359 -3.95 14.23 -8.74
C GLN A 359 -4.68 13.65 -9.96
N ALA A 360 -4.59 12.33 -10.12
CA ALA A 360 -5.21 11.61 -11.23
C ALA A 360 -6.74 11.62 -11.17
N LYS A 361 -7.36 11.70 -12.35
CA LYS A 361 -8.80 11.51 -12.52
C LYS A 361 -9.22 10.10 -12.10
N GLY A 362 -10.39 9.98 -11.46
CA GLY A 362 -10.93 8.70 -10.99
C GLY A 362 -10.45 8.25 -9.61
N LEU A 363 -9.59 9.02 -8.93
CA LEU A 363 -9.10 8.69 -7.58
C LEU A 363 -10.22 8.65 -6.52
N TYR A 364 -11.30 9.40 -6.74
CA TYR A 364 -12.44 9.51 -5.81
C TYR A 364 -13.69 8.70 -6.25
N GLY A 365 -13.55 7.86 -7.29
CA GLY A 365 -14.66 7.18 -7.94
C GLY A 365 -15.52 8.11 -8.80
N GLY A 366 -16.32 7.54 -9.69
CA GLY A 366 -17.30 8.27 -10.53
C GLY A 366 -16.79 8.70 -11.91
N GLU A 367 -15.48 8.69 -12.16
CA GLU A 367 -14.90 9.01 -13.48
C GLU A 367 -13.76 8.06 -13.84
N ALA A 368 -13.62 7.73 -15.13
CA ALA A 368 -12.52 6.90 -15.61
C ALA A 368 -11.20 7.67 -15.63
N PRO A 369 -10.06 7.02 -15.29
CA PRO A 369 -8.74 7.63 -15.40
C PRO A 369 -8.40 7.98 -16.86
N HIS A 370 -7.48 8.93 -17.04
CA HIS A 370 -7.02 9.32 -18.37
C HIS A 370 -6.36 8.16 -19.12
N ALA A 371 -6.71 8.00 -20.40
CA ALA A 371 -6.18 6.94 -21.25
C ALA A 371 -4.82 7.30 -21.91
N THR A 372 -4.43 8.58 -21.91
CA THR A 372 -3.17 9.07 -22.48
C THR A 372 -2.55 10.15 -21.60
N ILE A 373 -1.22 10.28 -21.64
CA ILE A 373 -0.48 11.30 -20.89
C ILE A 373 -0.81 12.70 -21.42
N GLU A 374 -0.98 12.84 -22.73
CA GLU A 374 -1.31 14.11 -23.37
C GLU A 374 -2.67 14.64 -22.94
N ALA A 375 -3.66 13.75 -22.74
CA ALA A 375 -4.98 14.12 -22.25
C ALA A 375 -4.93 14.52 -20.77
N ALA A 376 -4.18 13.78 -19.95
CA ALA A 376 -3.98 14.13 -18.55
C ALA A 376 -3.31 15.51 -18.42
N ALA A 377 -2.25 15.77 -19.20
CA ALA A 377 -1.56 17.05 -19.22
C ALA A 377 -2.49 18.21 -19.63
N ALA A 378 -3.35 18.02 -20.63
CA ALA A 378 -4.29 19.04 -21.08
C ALA A 378 -5.30 19.42 -20.00
N ASP A 379 -5.89 18.43 -19.31
CA ASP A 379 -6.84 18.66 -18.21
C ASP A 379 -6.14 19.32 -17.01
N TYR A 380 -4.90 18.93 -16.70
CA TYR A 380 -4.12 19.55 -15.64
C TYR A 380 -3.78 21.01 -15.97
N ILE A 381 -3.39 21.32 -17.21
CA ILE A 381 -3.15 22.71 -17.66
C ILE A 381 -4.42 23.56 -17.50
N ALA A 382 -5.59 23.02 -17.86
CA ALA A 382 -6.84 23.74 -17.76
C ALA A 382 -7.17 24.16 -16.31
N GLU A 383 -6.85 23.33 -15.32
CA GLU A 383 -7.01 23.69 -13.90
C GLU A 383 -5.85 24.57 -13.39
N MET A 384 -4.61 24.30 -13.81
CA MET A 384 -3.45 25.15 -13.47
C MET A 384 -3.69 26.61 -13.89
N ARG A 385 -4.28 26.85 -15.06
CA ARG A 385 -4.60 28.21 -15.56
C ARG A 385 -5.67 28.93 -14.75
N GLN A 386 -6.52 28.20 -14.02
CA GLN A 386 -7.47 28.82 -13.10
C GLN A 386 -6.79 29.33 -11.82
N VAL A 387 -5.65 28.73 -11.46
CA VAL A 387 -4.81 29.14 -10.33
C VAL A 387 -3.83 30.23 -10.73
N GLN A 388 -3.13 30.04 -11.85
CA GLN A 388 -2.16 30.96 -12.40
C GLN A 388 -2.43 31.10 -13.91
N PRO A 389 -3.09 32.18 -14.38
CA PRO A 389 -3.54 32.31 -15.77
C PRO A 389 -2.44 32.35 -16.84
N GLU A 390 -1.27 32.88 -16.47
CA GLU A 390 -0.13 33.16 -17.34
C GLU A 390 1.18 32.69 -16.70
N GLY A 391 2.14 32.29 -17.53
CA GLY A 391 3.48 31.93 -17.09
C GLY A 391 4.28 33.10 -16.48
N PRO A 392 5.52 32.84 -16.04
CA PRO A 392 6.22 31.57 -16.14
C PRO A 392 5.68 30.52 -15.18
N TYR A 393 5.59 29.26 -15.59
CA TYR A 393 5.19 28.14 -14.73
C TYR A 393 6.41 27.46 -14.11
N MET A 394 6.25 26.97 -12.88
CA MET A 394 7.19 26.05 -12.23
C MET A 394 6.44 24.78 -11.87
N LEU A 395 6.94 23.65 -12.34
CA LEU A 395 6.29 22.38 -12.10
C LEU A 395 7.29 21.24 -11.98
N GLY A 396 6.84 20.11 -11.46
CA GLY A 396 7.59 18.88 -11.47
C GLY A 396 6.71 17.67 -11.24
N GLY A 397 7.31 16.50 -11.21
CA GLY A 397 6.58 15.27 -10.94
C GLY A 397 7.45 14.16 -10.37
N PHE A 398 6.81 13.29 -9.61
CA PHE A 398 7.47 12.13 -9.00
C PHE A 398 7.29 10.88 -9.83
N SER A 399 8.38 10.16 -10.10
CA SER A 399 8.38 8.91 -10.85
C SER A 399 7.62 9.10 -12.17
N GLY A 400 6.60 8.28 -12.45
CA GLY A 400 5.70 8.43 -13.60
C GLY A 400 5.04 9.81 -13.74
N GLY A 401 4.79 10.52 -12.63
CA GLY A 401 4.26 11.89 -12.65
C GLY A 401 5.19 12.88 -13.36
N GLY A 402 6.49 12.64 -13.34
CA GLY A 402 7.46 13.46 -14.06
C GLY A 402 7.30 13.38 -15.58
N ILE A 403 6.82 12.24 -16.12
CA ILE A 403 6.51 12.10 -17.55
C ILE A 403 5.34 13.04 -17.91
N THR A 404 4.32 13.08 -17.06
CA THR A 404 3.18 13.99 -17.23
C THR A 404 3.59 15.45 -17.03
N ALA A 405 4.44 15.76 -16.06
CA ALA A 405 4.98 17.11 -15.84
C ALA A 405 5.79 17.59 -17.06
N TYR A 406 6.59 16.70 -17.65
CA TYR A 406 7.32 16.97 -18.89
C TYR A 406 6.36 17.28 -20.06
N GLU A 407 5.29 16.50 -20.22
CA GLU A 407 4.29 16.76 -21.26
C GLU A 407 3.53 18.07 -21.00
N ILE A 408 3.21 18.41 -19.74
CA ILE A 408 2.63 19.70 -19.37
C ILE A 408 3.56 20.83 -19.82
N ALA A 409 4.85 20.75 -19.48
CA ALA A 409 5.82 21.78 -19.86
C ALA A 409 5.89 21.98 -21.37
N ARG A 410 5.85 20.88 -22.13
CA ARG A 410 5.87 20.90 -23.59
C ARG A 410 4.59 21.48 -24.20
N GLN A 411 3.43 21.17 -23.63
CA GLN A 411 2.15 21.74 -24.08
C GLN A 411 2.02 23.22 -23.73
N LEU A 412 2.45 23.65 -22.54
CA LEU A 412 2.52 25.07 -22.17
C LEU A 412 3.41 25.86 -23.13
N GLY A 413 4.60 25.35 -23.46
CA GLY A 413 5.47 25.97 -24.47
C GLY A 413 4.82 26.05 -25.85
N ALA A 414 4.08 25.01 -26.27
CA ALA A 414 3.32 25.04 -27.52
C ALA A 414 2.15 26.03 -27.51
N MET A 415 1.62 26.38 -26.33
CA MET A 415 0.63 27.44 -26.12
C MET A 415 1.24 28.84 -26.01
N GLY A 416 2.58 28.96 -26.08
CA GLY A 416 3.30 30.24 -25.94
C GLY A 416 3.54 30.67 -24.49
N GLU A 417 3.28 29.79 -23.52
CA GLU A 417 3.54 30.05 -22.10
C GLU A 417 4.99 29.69 -21.75
N GLU A 418 5.63 30.50 -20.91
CA GLU A 418 6.97 30.22 -20.41
C GLU A 418 6.93 29.18 -19.28
N VAL A 419 7.89 28.25 -19.26
CA VAL A 419 8.12 27.30 -18.16
C VAL A 419 9.52 27.55 -17.62
N ALA A 420 9.61 28.20 -16.47
CA ALA A 420 10.87 28.59 -15.85
C ALA A 420 11.65 27.40 -15.27
N LEU A 421 10.93 26.36 -14.84
CA LEU A 421 11.53 25.17 -14.23
C LEU A 421 10.61 23.95 -14.37
N CYS A 422 11.16 22.85 -14.90
CA CYS A 422 10.57 21.51 -14.83
C CYS A 422 11.45 20.60 -13.96
N VAL A 423 10.88 20.00 -12.91
CA VAL A 423 11.57 19.09 -12.00
C VAL A 423 11.14 17.64 -12.20
N LEU A 424 12.09 16.73 -12.32
CA LEU A 424 11.87 15.29 -12.32
C LEU A 424 12.40 14.68 -11.03
N LEU A 425 11.57 13.94 -10.30
CA LEU A 425 11.99 13.21 -9.11
C LEU A 425 12.04 11.72 -9.47
N ASP A 426 13.26 11.24 -9.70
CA ASP A 426 13.63 9.91 -10.17
C ASP A 426 12.70 9.35 -11.26
N THR A 427 12.46 10.19 -12.28
CA THR A 427 11.60 9.84 -13.39
C THR A 427 12.38 9.07 -14.45
N PRO A 428 12.04 7.80 -14.74
CA PRO A 428 12.60 7.08 -15.88
C PRO A 428 11.91 7.50 -17.18
N LEU A 429 12.55 7.24 -18.32
CA LEU A 429 11.87 7.33 -19.60
C LEU A 429 10.73 6.29 -19.71
N PRO A 430 9.63 6.62 -20.41
CA PRO A 430 8.51 5.71 -20.68
C PRO A 430 8.94 4.37 -21.29
N THR A 431 9.92 4.42 -22.19
CA THR A 431 10.51 3.25 -22.82
C THR A 431 11.99 3.22 -22.49
N ARG A 432 12.40 2.17 -21.76
CA ARG A 432 13.80 1.99 -21.40
C ARG A 432 14.60 1.54 -22.61
N ARG A 433 15.84 2.03 -22.71
CA ARG A 433 16.79 1.61 -23.74
C ARG A 433 16.98 0.08 -23.71
N PRO A 434 16.77 -0.62 -24.83
CA PRO A 434 16.94 -2.07 -24.86
C PRO A 434 18.41 -2.44 -24.69
N LEU A 435 18.69 -3.47 -23.88
CA LEU A 435 20.03 -4.02 -23.75
C LEU A 435 20.54 -4.59 -25.08
N GLU A 436 21.78 -4.26 -25.42
CA GLU A 436 22.47 -4.83 -26.57
C GLU A 436 22.61 -6.36 -26.42
N ARG A 437 22.62 -7.09 -27.54
CA ARG A 437 22.75 -8.56 -27.53
C ARG A 437 24.03 -9.02 -26.83
N GLY A 438 25.13 -8.29 -27.03
CA GLY A 438 26.41 -8.58 -26.37
C GLY A 438 26.35 -8.40 -24.85
N ASP A 439 25.67 -7.35 -24.38
CA ASP A 439 25.51 -7.07 -22.96
C ASP A 439 24.60 -8.09 -22.27
N ARG A 440 23.53 -8.52 -22.96
CA ARG A 440 22.67 -9.60 -22.46
C ARG A 440 23.42 -10.92 -22.29
N LEU A 441 24.32 -11.25 -23.23
CA LEU A 441 25.15 -12.45 -23.13
C LEU A 441 26.15 -12.34 -21.97
N ARG A 442 26.71 -11.16 -21.72
CA ARG A 442 27.58 -10.91 -20.57
C ARG A 442 26.85 -11.06 -19.24
N ILE A 443 25.64 -10.51 -19.11
CA ILE A 443 24.80 -10.69 -17.92
C ILE A 443 24.53 -12.18 -17.69
N GLN A 444 24.18 -12.94 -18.73
CA GLN A 444 24.00 -14.39 -18.60
C GLN A 444 25.29 -15.12 -18.21
N TRP A 445 26.45 -14.65 -18.68
CA TRP A 445 27.74 -15.21 -18.30
C TRP A 445 28.09 -14.91 -16.83
N HIS A 446 27.81 -13.69 -16.35
CA HIS A 446 27.90 -13.34 -14.93
C HIS A 446 26.98 -14.25 -14.10
N GLU A 447 25.69 -14.34 -14.44
CA GLU A 447 24.75 -15.20 -13.72
C GLU A 447 25.15 -16.69 -13.75
N ALA A 448 25.74 -17.18 -14.86
CA ALA A 448 26.22 -18.56 -14.95
C ALA A 448 27.53 -18.80 -14.16
N ARG A 449 28.33 -17.76 -13.94
CA ARG A 449 29.51 -17.83 -13.09
C ARG A 449 29.12 -17.90 -11.61
N ASP A 450 28.16 -17.07 -11.21
CA ASP A 450 27.74 -16.93 -9.81
C ASP A 450 26.80 -18.09 -9.40
N LYS A 451 25.85 -18.48 -10.27
CA LYS A 451 24.85 -19.55 -10.01
C LYS A 451 25.24 -20.93 -10.57
N GLY A 452 26.44 -21.05 -11.13
CA GLY A 452 27.01 -22.29 -11.65
C GLY A 452 26.63 -22.68 -13.10
N PRO A 453 27.35 -23.65 -13.72
CA PRO A 453 27.29 -23.93 -15.16
C PRO A 453 25.95 -24.51 -15.65
N LEU A 454 25.10 -24.97 -14.73
CA LEU A 454 23.76 -25.48 -15.03
C LEU A 454 22.69 -24.37 -15.12
N TYR A 455 23.03 -23.14 -14.76
CA TYR A 455 22.09 -22.01 -14.72
C TYR A 455 21.38 -21.73 -16.07
N PRO A 456 22.04 -21.78 -17.24
CA PRO A 456 21.34 -21.58 -18.52
C PRO A 456 20.21 -22.59 -18.78
N LEU A 457 20.35 -23.85 -18.30
CA LEU A 457 19.32 -24.88 -18.41
C LEU A 457 18.15 -24.60 -17.45
N VAL A 458 18.44 -24.14 -16.23
CA VAL A 458 17.43 -23.74 -15.24
C VAL A 458 16.66 -22.51 -15.73
N TRP A 459 17.36 -21.53 -16.29
CA TRP A 459 16.78 -20.33 -16.89
C TRP A 459 15.86 -20.66 -18.07
N ALA A 460 16.29 -21.53 -18.99
CA ALA A 460 15.46 -21.96 -20.12
C ALA A 460 14.19 -22.70 -19.67
N ARG A 461 14.30 -23.56 -18.65
CA ARG A 461 13.16 -24.27 -18.05
C ARG A 461 12.17 -23.30 -17.39
N ASN A 462 12.67 -22.32 -16.64
CA ASN A 462 11.84 -21.31 -15.97
C ASN A 462 11.17 -20.36 -16.99
N ARG A 463 11.87 -20.03 -18.08
CA ARG A 463 11.32 -19.23 -19.18
C ARG A 463 10.15 -19.92 -19.89
N LEU A 464 10.29 -21.22 -20.15
CA LEU A 464 9.22 -22.02 -20.74
C LEU A 464 7.98 -22.08 -19.83
N ARG A 465 8.20 -22.25 -18.51
CA ARG A 465 7.11 -22.21 -17.51
C ARG A 465 6.43 -20.84 -17.44
N TRP A 466 7.20 -19.75 -17.53
CA TRP A 466 6.68 -18.38 -17.53
C TRP A 466 5.84 -18.08 -18.78
N GLU A 467 6.26 -18.53 -19.97
CA GLU A 467 5.46 -18.35 -21.20
C GLU A 467 4.15 -19.14 -21.16
N ILE A 468 4.15 -20.33 -20.55
CA ILE A 468 2.94 -21.13 -20.32
C ILE A 468 1.99 -20.45 -19.32
N ALA A 469 2.53 -19.88 -18.24
CA ALA A 469 1.75 -19.16 -17.23
C ALA A 469 1.18 -17.83 -17.77
N LYS A 470 1.95 -17.08 -18.56
CA LYS A 470 1.53 -15.82 -19.18
C LYS A 470 0.35 -16.00 -20.14
N ARG A 471 0.27 -17.14 -20.86
CA ARG A 471 -0.88 -17.47 -21.71
C ARG A 471 -2.15 -17.85 -20.93
N ARG A 472 -2.03 -18.24 -19.66
CA ARG A 472 -3.17 -18.56 -18.78
C ARG A 472 -3.69 -17.36 -17.99
N ALA A 473 -2.83 -16.37 -17.70
CA ALA A 473 -3.17 -15.20 -16.89
C ALA A 473 -3.93 -14.08 -17.64
N SER A 474 -3.95 -14.08 -18.98
CA SER A 474 -4.65 -13.05 -19.78
C SER A 474 -6.19 -13.10 -19.74
N ALA A 475 -6.81 -13.91 -18.87
CA ALA A 475 -8.24 -14.19 -18.96
C ALA A 475 -9.11 -13.73 -17.78
N VAL A 476 -8.57 -13.27 -16.64
CA VAL A 476 -9.42 -12.98 -15.46
C VAL A 476 -8.80 -11.92 -14.56
N THR A 477 -9.40 -10.73 -14.47
CA THR A 477 -9.12 -9.77 -13.39
C THR A 477 -10.37 -9.01 -12.95
N GLY A 478 -10.68 -9.05 -11.65
CA GLY A 478 -11.47 -8.02 -10.94
C GLY A 478 -11.99 -8.38 -9.54
N ALA A 479 -11.63 -7.61 -8.48
CA ALA A 479 -12.30 -7.58 -7.15
C ALA A 479 -12.17 -6.20 -6.41
N GLU A 480 -13.30 -5.66 -5.88
CA GLU A 480 -13.84 -4.28 -6.00
C GLU A 480 -13.25 -3.07 -5.23
N HIS A 481 -12.28 -3.17 -4.31
CA HIS A 481 -11.83 -1.96 -3.54
C HIS A 481 -10.32 -1.66 -3.60
N ALA A 482 -9.52 -2.56 -4.17
CA ALA A 482 -8.20 -2.23 -4.72
C ALA A 482 -8.29 -1.60 -6.12
N PHE A 483 -9.50 -1.51 -6.69
CA PHE A 483 -9.71 -1.16 -8.09
C PHE A 483 -9.34 0.28 -8.43
N HIS A 484 -9.63 1.31 -7.63
CA HIS A 484 -9.33 2.66 -8.12
C HIS A 484 -7.83 2.92 -8.29
N ASN A 485 -6.98 2.48 -7.35
CA ASN A 485 -5.53 2.60 -7.51
C ASN A 485 -4.99 1.65 -8.60
N ALA A 486 -5.49 0.42 -8.68
CA ALA A 486 -5.03 -0.55 -9.69
C ALA A 486 -5.51 -0.21 -11.12
N GLU A 487 -6.71 0.38 -11.26
CA GLU A 487 -7.25 0.90 -12.53
C GLU A 487 -6.48 2.14 -12.96
N ILE A 488 -6.17 3.06 -12.03
CA ILE A 488 -5.33 4.23 -12.30
C ILE A 488 -3.93 3.78 -12.70
N GLU A 489 -3.33 2.82 -11.98
CA GLU A 489 -2.03 2.25 -12.31
C GLU A 489 -2.04 1.57 -13.68
N ALA A 490 -3.04 0.73 -13.96
CA ALA A 490 -3.17 0.04 -15.24
C ALA A 490 -3.40 1.03 -16.40
N ALA A 491 -4.25 2.04 -16.20
CA ALA A 491 -4.49 3.10 -17.18
C ALA A 491 -3.21 3.91 -17.43
N PHE A 492 -2.47 4.24 -16.37
CA PHE A 492 -1.19 4.94 -16.44
C PHE A 492 -0.15 4.11 -17.21
N LEU A 493 0.01 2.83 -16.91
CA LEU A 493 0.93 1.94 -17.63
C LEU A 493 0.56 1.81 -19.11
N GLN A 494 -0.73 1.75 -19.44
CA GLN A 494 -1.20 1.75 -20.83
C GLN A 494 -0.92 3.09 -21.53
N ALA A 495 -1.08 4.21 -20.83
CA ALA A 495 -0.79 5.55 -21.34
C ALA A 495 0.72 5.72 -21.61
N VAL A 496 1.57 5.34 -20.65
CA VAL A 496 3.04 5.39 -20.76
C VAL A 496 3.54 4.52 -21.92
N ALA A 497 2.97 3.33 -22.11
CA ALA A 497 3.36 2.44 -23.21
C ALA A 497 3.07 3.02 -24.60
N ARG A 498 2.15 3.98 -24.72
CA ARG A 498 1.78 4.66 -25.97
C ARG A 498 2.41 6.04 -26.11
N TYR A 499 2.94 6.59 -25.03
CA TYR A 499 3.48 7.94 -25.01
C TYR A 499 4.81 8.01 -25.77
N ASN A 500 4.89 8.95 -26.70
CA ASN A 500 6.11 9.19 -27.49
C ASN A 500 6.77 10.48 -27.04
N VAL A 501 7.90 10.34 -26.32
CA VAL A 501 8.70 11.47 -25.83
C VAL A 501 9.19 12.31 -27.02
N ARG A 502 8.97 13.62 -26.93
CA ARG A 502 9.43 14.61 -27.92
C ARG A 502 10.49 15.49 -27.28
N PRO A 503 11.47 16.01 -28.05
CA PRO A 503 12.45 16.94 -27.51
C PRO A 503 11.82 18.21 -26.92
N TRP A 504 12.48 18.76 -25.91
CA TRP A 504 12.13 20.04 -25.27
C TRP A 504 13.42 20.77 -24.89
N ASP A 505 13.41 22.10 -25.05
CA ASP A 505 14.58 22.97 -24.91
C ASP A 505 14.55 23.81 -23.62
N GLY A 506 13.53 23.64 -22.78
CA GLY A 506 13.43 24.33 -21.50
C GLY A 506 14.30 23.72 -20.40
N ARG A 507 14.32 24.41 -19.26
CA ARG A 507 15.13 24.02 -18.11
C ARG A 507 14.53 22.81 -17.39
N LEU A 508 15.25 21.69 -17.41
CA LEU A 508 14.88 20.43 -16.77
C LEU A 508 15.91 20.06 -15.70
N VAL A 509 15.45 19.82 -14.47
CA VAL A 509 16.30 19.39 -13.35
C VAL A 509 15.83 18.01 -12.86
N LEU A 510 16.71 17.02 -12.94
CA LEU A 510 16.49 15.66 -12.47
C LEU A 510 17.14 15.44 -11.10
N TYR A 511 16.33 15.14 -10.10
CA TYR A 511 16.78 14.62 -8.81
C TYR A 511 16.62 13.11 -8.79
N ARG A 512 17.61 12.37 -8.33
CA ARG A 512 17.55 10.90 -8.33
C ARG A 512 18.42 10.29 -7.24
N PRO A 513 18.15 9.03 -6.83
CA PRO A 513 18.99 8.32 -5.87
C PRO A 513 20.37 7.98 -6.45
N PRO A 514 21.34 7.57 -5.60
CA PRO A 514 22.64 7.11 -6.05
C PRO A 514 22.51 5.91 -6.99
N LEU A 515 23.33 5.90 -8.03
CA LEU A 515 23.27 4.86 -9.05
C LEU A 515 23.85 3.54 -8.55
N VAL A 516 22.99 2.53 -8.39
CA VAL A 516 23.40 1.16 -8.05
C VAL A 516 23.43 0.29 -9.31
N GLY A 517 24.64 -0.09 -9.74
CA GLY A 517 24.86 -1.00 -10.86
C GLY A 517 25.18 -2.41 -10.38
N LYS A 518 24.51 -3.41 -10.95
CA LYS A 518 24.70 -4.83 -10.61
C LYS A 518 25.71 -5.51 -11.53
N TRP A 519 25.60 -5.29 -12.83
CA TRP A 519 26.46 -5.92 -13.84
C TRP A 519 27.22 -4.88 -14.63
N GLN A 520 28.53 -5.06 -14.77
CA GLN A 520 29.34 -4.30 -15.70
C GLN A 520 29.31 -4.97 -17.08
N VAL A 521 28.88 -4.24 -18.11
CA VAL A 521 28.71 -4.75 -19.48
C VAL A 521 29.68 -4.06 -20.47
N GLY A 522 29.47 -4.23 -21.78
CA GLY A 522 30.32 -3.66 -22.82
C GLY A 522 30.52 -2.15 -22.68
N GLY A 523 31.74 -1.68 -22.95
CA GLY A 523 32.07 -0.25 -22.93
C GLY A 523 32.11 0.39 -21.55
N GLY A 524 32.26 -0.38 -20.47
CA GLY A 524 32.28 0.13 -19.09
C GLY A 524 30.91 0.55 -18.56
N ARG A 525 29.82 0.29 -19.32
CA ARG A 525 28.45 0.59 -18.92
C ARG A 525 28.01 -0.31 -17.78
N MET A 526 27.15 0.21 -16.92
CA MET A 526 26.55 -0.54 -15.81
C MET A 526 25.09 -0.86 -16.12
N VAL A 527 24.62 -2.00 -15.61
CA VAL A 527 23.24 -2.47 -15.72
C VAL A 527 22.74 -2.81 -14.31
N ASN A 528 21.56 -2.33 -13.93
CA ASN A 528 20.96 -2.60 -12.63
C ASN A 528 20.29 -3.98 -12.56
N SER A 529 19.80 -4.36 -11.39
CA SER A 529 19.07 -5.62 -11.15
C SER A 529 17.85 -5.81 -12.07
N GLU A 530 17.21 -4.71 -12.49
CA GLU A 530 16.07 -4.71 -13.42
C GLU A 530 16.48 -4.86 -14.91
N ARG A 531 17.76 -5.12 -15.18
CA ARG A 531 18.33 -5.26 -16.53
C ARG A 531 18.13 -4.00 -17.38
N ALA A 532 18.21 -2.84 -16.75
CA ALA A 532 18.23 -1.53 -17.41
C ALA A 532 19.63 -0.90 -17.30
N TYR A 533 20.05 -0.16 -18.34
CA TYR A 533 21.30 0.59 -18.26
C TYR A 533 21.20 1.66 -17.16
N VAL A 534 22.26 1.74 -16.37
CA VAL A 534 22.43 2.74 -15.31
C VAL A 534 23.08 3.96 -15.95
N LEU A 535 22.26 4.96 -16.27
CA LEU A 535 22.68 6.17 -16.98
C LEU A 535 22.62 7.37 -16.06
N ALA A 536 23.54 8.32 -16.22
CA ALA A 536 23.68 9.46 -15.31
C ALA A 536 22.47 10.42 -15.31
N ASP A 537 21.65 10.39 -16.34
CA ASP A 537 20.55 11.32 -16.58
C ASP A 537 19.22 10.58 -16.77
N ASN A 538 19.13 9.30 -16.39
CA ASN A 538 18.01 8.40 -16.70
C ASN A 538 17.65 8.38 -18.20
N ASP A 539 18.64 8.65 -19.08
CA ASP A 539 18.53 8.73 -20.55
C ASP A 539 17.78 9.98 -21.06
N TRP A 540 17.45 10.96 -20.20
CA TRP A 540 16.74 12.18 -20.60
C TRP A 540 17.55 13.11 -21.51
N GLY A 541 18.89 13.06 -21.46
CA GLY A 541 19.77 13.90 -22.26
C GLY A 541 19.59 13.77 -23.77
N GLN A 542 18.95 12.69 -24.25
CA GLN A 542 18.62 12.53 -25.67
C GLN A 542 17.45 13.44 -26.13
N TYR A 543 16.57 13.83 -25.20
CA TYR A 543 15.41 14.69 -25.46
C TYR A 543 15.60 16.11 -24.94
N VAL A 544 16.39 16.26 -23.87
CA VAL A 544 16.74 17.54 -23.27
C VAL A 544 18.26 17.60 -23.06
N PRO A 545 19.03 18.10 -24.05
CA PRO A 545 20.49 18.12 -23.97
C PRO A 545 21.07 18.88 -22.77
N GLY A 546 20.31 19.80 -22.18
CA GLY A 546 20.69 20.61 -21.02
C GLY A 546 20.14 20.12 -19.68
N VAL A 547 19.78 18.84 -19.54
CA VAL A 547 19.26 18.30 -18.27
C VAL A 547 20.29 18.44 -17.15
N GLU A 548 19.92 19.13 -16.08
CA GLU A 548 20.70 19.25 -14.84
C GLU A 548 20.40 18.02 -13.98
N VAL A 549 21.43 17.38 -13.41
CA VAL A 549 21.24 16.18 -12.57
C VAL A 549 21.84 16.39 -11.20
N HIS A 550 21.04 16.10 -10.17
CA HIS A 550 21.48 16.09 -8.78
C HIS A 550 21.17 14.75 -8.13
N GLU A 551 22.15 14.24 -7.38
CA GLU A 551 21.99 13.04 -6.58
C GLU A 551 21.39 13.39 -5.21
N VAL A 552 20.42 12.60 -4.76
CA VAL A 552 19.74 12.73 -3.47
C VAL A 552 19.89 11.39 -2.73
N PRO A 553 20.21 11.38 -1.43
CA PRO A 553 20.29 10.13 -0.66
C PRO A 553 18.99 9.33 -0.66
N GLY A 554 19.09 8.02 -0.45
CA GLY A 554 17.95 7.10 -0.44
C GLY A 554 17.79 6.31 -1.73
N ASP A 555 16.59 5.78 -1.93
CA ASP A 555 16.14 5.04 -3.12
C ASP A 555 14.94 5.76 -3.77
N HIS A 556 14.31 5.12 -4.76
CA HIS A 556 13.18 5.67 -5.50
C HIS A 556 12.05 6.20 -4.60
N ASP A 557 11.73 5.47 -3.53
CA ASP A 557 10.60 5.78 -2.66
C ASP A 557 11.03 6.65 -1.47
N SER A 558 12.18 6.35 -0.88
CA SER A 558 12.67 7.02 0.34
C SER A 558 13.32 8.37 0.07
N MET A 559 13.65 8.74 -1.19
CA MET A 559 14.20 10.06 -1.50
C MET A 559 13.24 11.23 -1.21
N VAL A 560 11.92 10.95 -1.21
CA VAL A 560 10.86 11.92 -0.86
C VAL A 560 10.40 11.80 0.60
N LEU A 561 11.04 10.93 1.40
CA LEU A 561 10.76 10.71 2.82
C LEU A 561 11.92 11.20 3.71
N GLU A 562 11.66 11.41 5.00
CA GLU A 562 12.70 11.75 5.97
C GLU A 562 13.70 10.58 6.13
N PRO A 563 15.01 10.85 6.27
CA PRO A 563 15.64 12.17 6.33
C PRO A 563 15.96 12.80 4.95
N ASN A 564 15.89 12.00 3.88
CA ASN A 564 16.41 12.32 2.55
C ASN A 564 15.70 13.52 1.88
N VAL A 565 14.41 13.65 2.13
CA VAL A 565 13.56 14.74 1.64
C VAL A 565 14.06 16.13 2.00
N ARG A 566 14.82 16.28 3.10
CA ARG A 566 15.45 17.56 3.48
C ARG A 566 16.53 17.97 2.50
N VAL A 567 17.34 17.01 2.04
CA VAL A 567 18.37 17.22 1.02
C VAL A 567 17.71 17.55 -0.30
N LEU A 568 16.69 16.78 -0.70
CA LEU A 568 15.90 17.04 -1.89
C LEU A 568 15.31 18.45 -1.89
N ALA A 569 14.63 18.84 -0.80
CA ALA A 569 14.01 20.15 -0.67
C ALA A 569 15.05 21.29 -0.69
N ALA A 570 16.24 21.09 -0.11
CA ALA A 570 17.30 22.09 -0.15
C ALA A 570 17.80 22.34 -1.58
N LEU A 571 18.05 21.28 -2.34
CA LEU A 571 18.46 21.39 -3.73
C LEU A 571 17.36 21.99 -4.61
N MET A 572 16.11 21.56 -4.42
CA MET A 572 14.96 22.13 -5.13
C MET A 572 14.76 23.62 -4.84
N ARG A 573 14.92 24.06 -3.59
CA ARG A 573 14.85 25.50 -3.26
C ARG A 573 15.92 26.31 -3.98
N GLN A 574 17.12 25.75 -4.17
CA GLN A 574 18.16 26.40 -4.96
C GLN A 574 17.74 26.53 -6.44
N ALA A 575 17.29 25.44 -7.05
CA ALA A 575 16.83 25.46 -8.45
C ALA A 575 15.64 26.42 -8.66
N ILE A 576 14.71 26.47 -7.71
CA ILE A 576 13.58 27.42 -7.71
C ILE A 576 14.09 28.86 -7.62
N ALA A 577 15.00 29.16 -6.69
CA ALA A 577 15.56 30.51 -6.55
C ALA A 577 16.28 30.97 -7.83
N GLU A 578 17.04 30.09 -8.46
CA GLU A 578 17.70 30.38 -9.75
C GLU A 578 16.68 30.64 -10.87
N ALA A 579 15.58 29.88 -10.90
CA ALA A 579 14.49 30.07 -11.87
C ALA A 579 13.65 31.33 -11.60
N GLU A 580 13.67 31.87 -10.39
CA GLU A 580 13.07 33.18 -10.06
C GLU A 580 13.97 34.35 -10.44
N VAL A 581 15.30 34.14 -10.46
CA VAL A 581 16.31 35.17 -10.76
C VAL A 581 16.63 35.28 -12.25
N ALA A 582 16.33 34.25 -13.06
CA ALA A 582 16.58 34.25 -14.51
C ALA A 582 15.94 35.51 -15.17
N PRO A 583 16.74 36.38 -15.80
CA PRO A 583 16.24 37.60 -16.40
C PRO A 583 15.40 37.27 -17.65
N ALA A 584 14.41 38.11 -17.94
CA ALA A 584 13.70 38.11 -19.21
C ALA A 584 14.72 38.02 -20.38
N PRO A 585 14.42 37.29 -21.47
CA PRO A 585 15.36 37.08 -22.56
C PRO A 585 15.76 38.42 -23.17
N GLY A 586 16.97 38.89 -22.86
CA GLY A 586 17.47 40.20 -23.31
C GLY A 586 18.73 40.71 -22.61
N GLU A 587 19.04 40.29 -21.38
CA GLU A 587 20.28 40.72 -20.70
C GLU A 587 21.29 39.58 -20.61
N ALA A 588 22.38 39.71 -21.39
CA ALA A 588 23.54 38.86 -21.26
C ALA A 588 24.15 39.00 -19.86
N PRO A 589 24.53 37.90 -19.18
CA PRO A 589 25.15 38.01 -17.87
C PRO A 589 26.51 38.70 -17.97
N PRO A 590 26.88 39.57 -17.02
CA PRO A 590 28.19 40.20 -17.02
C PRO A 590 29.27 39.13 -16.78
N PHE A 591 30.18 39.02 -17.74
CA PHE A 591 31.34 38.15 -17.69
C PHE A 591 32.24 38.59 -16.53
N THR A 592 32.28 37.83 -15.44
CA THR A 592 33.26 38.04 -14.37
C THR A 592 34.53 37.27 -14.72
N ALA A 593 35.46 37.95 -15.38
CA ALA A 593 36.84 37.49 -15.49
C ALA A 593 37.47 37.49 -14.09
N ARG A 594 37.72 36.32 -13.51
CA ARG A 594 38.78 36.17 -12.51
C ARG A 594 40.00 35.57 -13.18
N ALA A 595 40.92 36.47 -13.51
CA ALA A 595 42.31 36.16 -13.82
C ALA A 595 43.00 35.55 -12.60
N ALA A 596 44.04 34.77 -12.91
CA ALA A 596 44.98 34.18 -11.98
C ALA A 596 45.56 35.19 -10.98
N GLU A 597 45.58 34.78 -9.70
CA GLU A 597 46.72 34.85 -8.78
C GLU A 597 46.51 33.85 -7.63
#